data_AF-A0A158NPA4-F1
#
_entry.id   AF-A0A158NPA4-F1
#
_cell.length_a   1.000
_cell.length_b   1.000
_cell.length_c   1.000
_cell.angle_alpha   90.00
_cell.angle_beta   90.00
_cell.angle_gamma   90.00
#
_symmetry.space_group_name_H-M   'P 1'
#
loop_
_entity.id
_entity.type
_entity.pdbx_description
1 polymer ?
#
loop_
_entity_poly.entity_id
_entity_poly.type
_entity_poly.pdbx_seq_one_letter_code
_entity_poly.pdbx_strand_id
1 'polypeptide(L)'
;MEDYWIESLKTKFINMNTSTLKELLLSKVEELDEIKKERFNEDEIKIKELTSNLAATKEALHMEIQTLESKNNRLSEEKKFLDELETENKKFLQEIKQLEGKRTNLKSIKPNLQDQQLLEQGRKKLNLYKDLTRIQWDFEAIYSKHNIQGYVSNRRDYIHHFCYDAQETNKKLTDSLWHEIYLSTSEAEVRDENLPPN
;
A
#
# COMPACT_ATOMS: atom_id res chain seq x y z
N MET A 1 115.68 43.38 -35.50
CA MET A 1 115.36 41.94 -35.54
C MET A 1 114.50 41.52 -34.34
N GLU A 2 114.65 42.16 -33.16
CA GLU A 2 113.83 41.91 -31.95
C GLU A 2 112.35 42.31 -32.07
N ASP A 3 112.02 43.44 -32.71
CA ASP A 3 110.61 43.90 -32.83
C ASP A 3 109.71 42.91 -33.58
N TYR A 4 110.26 42.19 -34.57
CA TYR A 4 109.52 41.17 -35.32
C TYR A 4 109.13 39.97 -34.45
N TRP A 5 110.00 39.59 -33.50
CA TRP A 5 109.72 38.49 -32.58
C TRP A 5 108.69 38.87 -31.51
N ILE A 6 108.70 40.12 -31.05
CA ILE A 6 107.71 40.65 -30.10
C ILE A 6 106.33 40.71 -30.75
N GLU A 7 106.23 41.20 -32.00
CA GLU A 7 104.99 41.19 -32.78
C GLU A 7 104.47 39.77 -33.05
N SER A 8 105.36 38.84 -33.41
CA SER A 8 105.00 37.43 -33.63
C SER A 8 104.50 36.72 -32.36
N LEU A 9 105.10 37.02 -31.20
CA LEU A 9 104.65 36.49 -29.92
C LEU A 9 103.30 37.09 -29.48
N LYS A 10 103.10 38.40 -29.66
CA LYS A 10 101.81 39.06 -29.39
C LYS A 10 100.70 38.49 -30.28
N THR A 11 100.94 38.36 -31.57
CA THR A 11 99.96 37.77 -32.50
C THR A 11 99.65 36.32 -32.16
N LYS A 12 100.65 35.48 -31.84
CA LYS A 12 100.41 34.10 -31.35
C LYS A 12 99.60 34.07 -30.05
N PHE A 13 99.93 34.91 -29.08
CA PHE A 13 99.21 34.97 -27.80
C PHE A 13 97.77 35.46 -27.97
N ILE A 14 97.55 36.47 -28.83
CA ILE A 14 96.21 36.95 -29.20
C ILE A 14 95.42 35.85 -29.92
N ASN A 15 96.05 35.11 -30.85
CA ASN A 15 95.39 34.01 -31.57
C ASN A 15 95.05 32.84 -30.63
N MET A 16 95.94 32.53 -29.69
CA MET A 16 95.70 31.46 -28.72
C MET A 16 94.54 31.83 -27.79
N ASN A 17 94.50 33.06 -27.27
CA ASN A 17 93.40 33.57 -26.45
C ASN A 17 92.07 33.68 -27.20
N THR A 18 92.07 34.06 -28.49
CA THR A 18 90.84 34.09 -29.28
C THR A 18 90.33 32.69 -29.62
N SER A 19 91.21 31.70 -29.81
CA SER A 19 90.82 30.30 -29.96
C SER A 19 90.19 29.73 -28.69
N THR A 20 90.80 29.93 -27.51
CA THR A 20 90.20 29.48 -26.24
C THR A 20 88.88 30.18 -25.93
N LEU A 21 88.75 31.48 -26.23
CA LEU A 21 87.47 32.19 -26.11
C LEU A 21 86.41 31.61 -27.05
N LYS A 22 86.76 31.23 -28.29
CA LYS A 22 85.83 30.60 -29.23
C LYS A 22 85.37 29.23 -28.75
N GLU A 23 86.27 28.39 -28.25
CA GLU A 23 85.93 27.08 -27.69
C GLU A 23 85.01 27.21 -26.47
N LEU A 24 85.29 28.15 -25.57
CA LEU A 24 84.47 28.40 -24.39
C LEU A 24 83.08 28.93 -24.77
N LEU A 25 82.99 29.75 -25.83
CA LEU A 25 81.72 30.26 -26.35
C LEU A 25 80.92 29.17 -27.04
N LEU A 26 81.56 28.28 -27.80
CA LEU A 26 80.93 27.09 -28.39
C LEU A 26 80.38 26.15 -27.31
N SER A 27 81.18 25.83 -26.29
CA SER A 27 80.75 24.99 -25.16
C SER A 27 79.56 25.61 -24.42
N LYS A 28 79.54 26.94 -24.21
CA LYS A 28 78.39 27.62 -23.58
C LYS A 28 77.14 27.62 -24.45
N VAL A 29 77.29 27.67 -25.77
CA VAL A 29 76.17 27.56 -26.71
C VAL A 29 75.59 26.14 -26.68
N GLU A 30 76.44 25.11 -26.65
CA GLU A 30 76.02 23.70 -26.52
C GLU A 30 75.27 23.44 -25.21
N GLU A 31 75.78 23.92 -24.06
CA GLU A 31 75.10 23.82 -22.77
C GLU A 31 73.71 24.49 -22.80
N LEU A 32 73.60 25.67 -23.43
CA LEU A 32 72.34 26.40 -23.57
C LEU A 32 71.34 25.66 -24.46
N ASP A 33 71.82 24.99 -25.51
CA ASP A 33 70.99 24.19 -26.40
C ASP A 33 70.48 22.92 -25.72
N GLU A 34 71.30 22.25 -24.90
CA GLU A 34 70.84 21.11 -24.08
C GLU A 34 69.74 21.53 -23.09
N ILE A 35 69.95 22.61 -22.33
CA ILE A 35 68.95 23.13 -21.38
C ILE A 35 67.64 23.50 -22.09
N LYS A 36 67.73 24.12 -23.27
CA LYS A 36 66.54 24.42 -24.07
C LYS A 36 65.82 23.15 -24.50
N LYS A 37 66.56 22.16 -24.98
CA LYS A 37 66.00 20.89 -25.47
C LYS A 37 65.31 20.10 -24.37
N GLU A 38 65.88 20.07 -23.17
CA GLU A 38 65.24 19.47 -21.99
C GLU A 38 63.93 20.17 -21.64
N ARG A 39 63.94 21.51 -21.55
CA ARG A 39 62.71 22.29 -21.30
C ARG A 39 61.64 22.06 -22.36
N PHE A 40 62.01 22.03 -23.63
CA PHE A 40 61.06 21.75 -24.71
C PHE A 40 60.44 20.36 -24.58
N ASN A 41 61.23 19.34 -24.21
CA ASN A 41 60.70 18.00 -23.98
C ASN A 41 59.76 17.95 -22.76
N GLU A 42 60.12 18.61 -21.65
CA GLU A 42 59.25 18.70 -20.46
C GLU A 42 57.92 19.39 -20.79
N ASP A 43 57.98 20.53 -21.48
CA ASP A 43 56.80 21.27 -21.91
C ASP A 43 55.96 20.45 -22.88
N GLU A 44 56.56 19.72 -23.82
CA GLU A 44 55.85 18.84 -24.75
C GLU A 44 55.12 17.70 -24.02
N ILE A 45 55.79 17.05 -23.06
CA ILE A 45 55.17 16.00 -22.23
C ILE A 45 53.98 16.58 -21.46
N LYS A 46 54.16 17.74 -20.84
CA LYS A 46 53.12 18.41 -20.05
C LYS A 46 51.93 18.85 -20.91
N ILE A 47 52.18 19.34 -22.13
CA ILE A 47 51.12 19.68 -23.08
C ILE A 47 50.33 18.43 -23.47
N LYS A 48 51.01 17.30 -23.74
CA LYS A 48 50.34 16.03 -24.06
C LYS A 48 49.49 15.53 -22.90
N GLU A 49 50.02 15.57 -21.68
CA GLU A 49 49.29 15.19 -20.47
C GLU A 49 48.05 16.06 -20.26
N LEU A 50 48.20 17.39 -20.30
CA LEU A 50 47.08 18.32 -20.15
C LEU A 50 46.03 18.14 -21.25
N THR A 51 46.45 17.89 -22.48
CA THR A 51 45.53 17.62 -23.60
C THR A 51 44.74 16.33 -23.38
N SER A 52 45.39 15.27 -22.88
CA SER A 52 44.74 14.01 -22.55
C SER A 52 43.74 14.18 -21.39
N ASN A 53 44.13 14.91 -20.34
CA ASN A 53 43.25 15.22 -19.21
C ASN A 53 42.04 16.07 -19.62
N LEU A 54 42.24 17.03 -20.52
CA LEU A 54 41.15 17.84 -21.09
C LEU A 54 40.18 16.97 -21.90
N ALA A 55 40.67 16.01 -22.68
CA ALA A 55 39.83 15.09 -23.44
C ALA A 55 39.00 14.20 -22.50
N ALA A 56 39.65 13.58 -21.51
CA ALA A 56 38.99 12.71 -20.53
C ALA A 56 37.91 13.47 -19.72
N THR A 57 38.20 14.69 -19.28
CA THR A 57 37.22 15.51 -18.55
C THR A 57 36.04 15.95 -19.42
N LYS A 58 36.26 16.24 -20.71
CA LYS A 58 35.17 16.53 -21.65
C LYS A 58 34.26 15.33 -21.88
N GLU A 59 34.83 14.13 -22.02
CA GLU A 59 34.05 12.90 -22.17
C GLU A 59 33.25 12.60 -20.91
N ALA A 60 33.85 12.72 -19.72
CA ALA A 60 33.15 12.56 -18.45
C ALA A 60 31.99 13.55 -18.31
N LEU A 61 32.20 14.82 -18.65
CA LEU A 61 31.15 15.84 -18.63
C LEU A 61 30.02 15.50 -19.60
N HIS A 62 30.33 15.03 -20.81
CA HIS A 62 29.32 14.63 -21.78
C HIS A 62 28.46 13.46 -21.28
N MET A 63 29.09 12.43 -20.69
CA MET A 63 28.38 11.31 -20.08
C MET A 63 27.47 11.74 -18.93
N GLU A 64 27.93 12.68 -18.11
CA GLU A 64 27.14 13.20 -17.00
C GLU A 64 25.95 14.02 -17.47
N ILE A 65 26.11 14.87 -18.50
CA ILE A 65 25.01 15.60 -19.14
C ILE A 65 23.94 14.62 -19.66
N GLN A 66 24.35 13.60 -20.41
CA GLN A 66 23.42 12.60 -20.95
C GLN A 66 22.70 11.83 -19.83
N THR A 67 23.41 11.51 -18.76
CA THR A 67 22.83 10.84 -17.58
C THR A 67 21.79 11.73 -16.90
N LEU A 68 22.09 13.01 -16.69
CA LEU A 68 21.16 13.97 -16.08
C LEU A 68 19.93 14.21 -16.96
N GLU A 69 20.10 14.31 -18.26
CA GLU A 69 19.00 14.47 -19.21
C GLU A 69 18.06 13.26 -19.17
N SER A 70 18.60 12.04 -19.16
CA SER A 70 17.78 10.82 -19.03
C SER A 70 17.01 10.75 -17.71
N LYS A 71 17.64 11.15 -16.59
CA LYS A 71 16.98 11.21 -15.28
C LYS A 71 15.88 12.26 -15.25
N ASN A 72 16.12 13.42 -15.86
CA ASN A 72 15.14 14.50 -15.93
C ASN A 72 13.92 14.09 -16.76
N ASN A 73 14.12 13.40 -17.88
CA ASN A 73 13.02 12.88 -18.70
C ASN A 73 12.18 11.86 -17.91
N ARG A 74 12.82 10.93 -17.19
CA ARG A 74 12.10 9.97 -16.34
C ARG A 74 11.30 10.66 -15.24
N LEU A 75 11.90 11.65 -14.56
CA LEU A 75 11.19 12.44 -13.54
C LEU A 75 9.99 13.20 -14.12
N SER A 76 10.10 13.69 -15.36
CA SER A 76 8.99 14.35 -16.06
C SER A 76 7.83 13.39 -16.32
N GLU A 77 8.11 12.15 -16.71
CA GLU A 77 7.11 11.10 -16.90
C GLU A 77 6.45 10.68 -15.58
N GLU A 78 7.25 10.43 -14.54
CA GLU A 78 6.77 10.11 -13.19
C GLU A 78 5.85 11.21 -12.65
N LYS A 79 6.19 12.49 -12.90
CA LYS A 79 5.35 13.61 -12.51
C LYS A 79 3.99 13.60 -13.20
N LYS A 80 3.94 13.33 -14.51
CA LYS A 80 2.66 13.22 -15.25
C LYS A 80 1.78 12.13 -14.67
N PHE A 81 2.37 10.97 -14.36
CA PHE A 81 1.65 9.86 -13.75
C PHE A 81 1.09 10.23 -12.36
N LEU A 82 1.87 10.95 -11.55
CA LEU A 82 1.44 11.48 -10.26
C LEU A 82 0.25 12.46 -10.41
N ASP A 83 0.31 13.37 -11.38
CA ASP A 83 -0.77 14.31 -11.65
C ASP A 83 -2.06 13.57 -12.06
N GLU A 84 -1.96 12.54 -12.92
CA GLU A 84 -3.09 11.68 -13.30
C GLU A 84 -3.70 10.99 -12.07
N LEU A 85 -2.87 10.37 -11.23
CA LEU A 85 -3.30 9.68 -10.02
C LEU A 85 -3.97 10.65 -9.02
N GLU A 86 -3.46 11.88 -8.89
CA GLU A 86 -4.08 12.90 -8.04
C GLU A 86 -5.49 13.26 -8.54
N THR A 87 -5.68 13.38 -9.86
CA THR A 87 -7.01 13.66 -10.42
C THR A 87 -7.98 12.51 -10.21
N GLU A 88 -7.52 11.27 -10.31
CA GLU A 88 -8.35 10.09 -10.06
C GLU A 88 -8.73 9.97 -8.58
N ASN A 89 -7.78 10.21 -7.68
CA ASN A 89 -8.04 10.20 -6.24
C ASN A 89 -9.08 11.27 -5.84
N LYS A 90 -9.03 12.46 -6.46
CA LYS A 90 -10.07 13.49 -6.28
C LYS A 90 -11.47 13.01 -6.73
N LYS A 91 -11.57 12.23 -7.81
CA LYS A 91 -12.85 11.64 -8.25
C LYS A 91 -13.37 10.63 -7.24
N PHE A 92 -12.52 9.73 -6.75
CA PHE A 92 -12.92 8.75 -5.75
C PHE A 92 -13.37 9.40 -4.43
N LEU A 93 -12.69 10.45 -3.98
CA LEU A 93 -13.12 11.20 -2.79
C LEU A 93 -14.50 11.84 -2.96
N GLN A 94 -14.80 12.36 -4.15
CA GLN A 94 -16.15 12.88 -4.45
C GLN A 94 -17.19 11.77 -4.46
N GLU A 95 -16.89 10.61 -5.06
CA GLU A 95 -17.79 9.47 -5.10
C GLU A 95 -18.08 8.92 -3.70
N ILE A 96 -17.06 8.76 -2.86
CA ILE A 96 -17.20 8.34 -1.46
C ILE A 96 -18.16 9.28 -0.73
N LYS A 97 -17.97 10.59 -0.86
CA LYS A 97 -18.84 11.58 -0.23
C LYS A 97 -20.30 11.47 -0.70
N GLN A 98 -20.52 11.20 -1.99
CA GLN A 98 -21.86 10.99 -2.54
C GLN A 98 -22.50 9.71 -2.00
N LEU A 99 -21.75 8.61 -1.94
CA LEU A 99 -22.22 7.32 -1.43
C LEU A 99 -22.53 7.38 0.06
N GLU A 100 -21.71 8.08 0.84
CA GLU A 100 -21.98 8.36 2.25
C GLU A 100 -23.29 9.13 2.42
N GLY A 101 -23.52 10.17 1.62
CA GLY A 101 -24.78 10.92 1.61
C GLY A 101 -26.00 10.03 1.28
N LYS A 102 -25.87 9.14 0.29
CA LYS A 102 -26.91 8.16 -0.04
C LYS A 102 -27.16 7.20 1.13
N ARG A 103 -26.10 6.69 1.77
CA ARG A 103 -26.20 5.79 2.92
C ARG A 103 -26.88 6.46 4.11
N THR A 104 -26.54 7.70 4.43
CA THR A 104 -27.19 8.45 5.52
C THR A 104 -28.67 8.68 5.21
N ASN A 105 -29.01 9.00 3.97
CA ASN A 105 -30.39 9.16 3.54
C ASN A 105 -31.17 7.84 3.70
N LEU A 106 -30.65 6.73 3.18
CA LEU A 106 -31.27 5.41 3.33
C LEU A 106 -31.44 5.00 4.80
N LYS A 107 -30.47 5.28 5.66
CA LYS A 107 -30.57 5.00 7.10
C LYS A 107 -31.67 5.81 7.79
N SER A 108 -31.97 7.00 7.26
CA SER A 108 -33.02 7.89 7.80
C SER A 108 -34.43 7.58 7.26
N ILE A 109 -34.54 6.84 6.17
CA ILE A 109 -35.83 6.42 5.61
C ILE A 109 -36.45 5.40 6.56
N LYS A 110 -37.55 5.80 7.20
CA LYS A 110 -38.38 4.88 7.98
C LYS A 110 -39.17 3.97 7.01
N PRO A 111 -39.41 2.70 7.39
CA PRO A 111 -40.34 1.84 6.66
C PRO A 111 -41.70 2.54 6.49
N ASN A 112 -42.44 2.17 5.45
CA ASN A 112 -43.79 2.68 5.22
C ASN A 112 -44.64 2.47 6.49
N LEU A 113 -45.40 3.49 6.89
CA LEU A 113 -46.25 3.45 8.08
C LEU A 113 -47.22 2.25 8.02
N GLN A 114 -47.72 1.92 6.83
CA GLN A 114 -48.60 0.77 6.63
C GLN A 114 -47.89 -0.56 6.94
N ASP A 115 -46.68 -0.74 6.41
CA ASP A 115 -45.89 -1.95 6.66
C ASP A 115 -45.51 -2.07 8.13
N GLN A 116 -45.16 -0.95 8.77
CA GLN A 116 -44.86 -0.92 10.19
C GLN A 116 -46.08 -1.32 11.03
N GLN A 117 -47.25 -0.76 10.73
CA GLN A 117 -48.50 -1.13 11.41
C GLN A 117 -48.85 -2.61 11.20
N LEU A 118 -48.69 -3.13 9.98
CA LEU A 118 -48.93 -4.53 9.67
C LEU A 118 -48.00 -5.46 10.48
N LEU A 119 -46.71 -5.13 10.56
CA LEU A 119 -45.74 -5.90 11.37
C LEU A 119 -46.05 -5.83 12.86
N GLU A 120 -46.44 -4.66 13.38
CA GLU A 120 -46.84 -4.50 14.78
C GLU A 120 -48.09 -5.32 15.11
N GLN A 121 -49.10 -5.31 14.23
CA GLN A 121 -50.30 -6.13 14.36
C GLN A 121 -49.96 -7.62 14.33
N GLY A 122 -49.11 -8.05 13.39
CA GLY A 122 -48.64 -9.42 13.27
C GLY A 122 -47.93 -9.90 14.54
N ARG A 123 -47.01 -9.09 15.08
CA ARG A 123 -46.30 -9.39 16.35
C ARG A 123 -47.27 -9.49 17.53
N LYS A 124 -48.22 -8.56 17.66
CA LYS A 124 -49.25 -8.61 18.71
C LYS A 124 -50.08 -9.88 18.61
N LYS A 125 -50.57 -10.24 17.42
CA LYS A 125 -51.38 -11.44 17.19
C LYS A 125 -50.60 -12.72 17.50
N LEU A 126 -49.34 -12.81 17.07
CA LEU A 126 -48.48 -13.96 17.35
C LEU A 126 -48.23 -14.13 18.84
N ASN A 127 -47.94 -13.02 19.55
CA ASN A 127 -47.75 -13.05 21.01
C ASN A 127 -49.02 -13.49 21.73
N LEU A 128 -50.18 -13.00 21.32
CA LEU A 128 -51.46 -13.42 21.88
C LEU A 128 -51.69 -14.92 21.71
N TYR A 129 -51.42 -15.49 20.52
CA TYR A 129 -51.51 -16.94 20.33
C TYR A 129 -50.51 -17.69 21.21
N LYS A 130 -49.26 -17.24 21.30
CA LYS A 130 -48.24 -17.86 22.15
C LYS A 130 -48.63 -17.83 23.63
N ASP A 131 -49.25 -16.75 24.08
CA ASP A 131 -49.69 -16.63 25.47
C ASP A 131 -50.96 -17.42 25.76
N LEU A 132 -51.90 -17.48 24.81
CA LEU A 132 -53.14 -18.24 24.94
C LEU A 132 -52.90 -19.74 24.90
N THR A 133 -52.18 -20.23 23.88
CA THR A 133 -52.01 -21.66 23.65
C THR A 133 -50.81 -22.23 24.38
N ARG A 134 -49.85 -21.38 24.76
CA ARG A 134 -48.55 -21.79 25.30
C ARG A 134 -47.77 -22.76 24.42
N ILE A 135 -48.15 -22.85 23.14
CA ILE A 135 -47.47 -23.69 22.18
C ILE A 135 -46.23 -22.97 21.66
N GLN A 136 -45.12 -23.69 21.64
CA GLN A 136 -43.93 -23.33 20.90
C GLN A 136 -43.75 -24.27 19.72
N TRP A 137 -43.88 -23.71 18.52
CA TRP A 137 -43.76 -24.43 17.25
C TRP A 137 -42.30 -24.62 16.87
N ASP A 138 -41.99 -25.80 16.34
CA ASP A 138 -40.73 -26.08 15.65
C ASP A 138 -40.92 -25.75 14.17
N PHE A 139 -40.59 -24.51 13.80
CA PHE A 139 -40.75 -24.05 12.42
C PHE A 139 -39.81 -24.78 11.45
N GLU A 140 -38.64 -25.24 11.90
CA GLU A 140 -37.68 -25.95 11.04
C GLU A 140 -38.21 -27.32 10.64
N ALA A 141 -38.87 -28.04 11.56
CA ALA A 141 -39.56 -29.29 11.27
C ALA A 141 -40.73 -29.11 10.27
N ILE A 142 -41.47 -27.99 10.38
CA ILE A 142 -42.56 -27.67 9.45
C ILE A 142 -42.03 -27.50 8.02
N TYR A 143 -40.93 -26.76 7.84
CA TYR A 143 -40.34 -26.54 6.51
C TYR A 143 -39.66 -27.79 5.92
N SER A 144 -39.01 -28.61 6.76
CA SER A 144 -38.17 -29.72 6.28
C SER A 144 -38.87 -31.06 6.17
N LYS A 145 -39.85 -31.35 7.04
CA LYS A 145 -40.45 -32.69 7.18
C LYS A 145 -41.95 -32.73 6.90
N HIS A 146 -42.57 -31.59 6.58
CA HIS A 146 -44.02 -31.48 6.38
C HIS A 146 -44.79 -32.06 7.58
N ASN A 147 -44.28 -31.79 8.79
CA ASN A 147 -44.90 -32.22 10.05
C ASN A 147 -45.20 -31.00 10.92
N ILE A 148 -46.35 -31.03 11.57
CA ILE A 148 -46.77 -30.03 12.55
C ILE A 148 -46.20 -30.49 13.91
N GLN A 149 -45.08 -29.89 14.29
CA GLN A 149 -44.33 -30.26 15.49
C GLN A 149 -44.15 -29.06 16.42
N GLY A 150 -44.13 -29.34 17.72
CA GLY A 150 -43.89 -28.35 18.74
C GLY A 150 -44.01 -28.93 20.14
N TYR A 151 -44.12 -28.04 21.12
CA TYR A 151 -44.45 -28.43 22.48
C TYR A 151 -45.41 -27.43 23.14
N VAL A 152 -46.21 -27.93 24.07
CA VAL A 152 -47.08 -27.12 24.96
C VAL A 152 -46.43 -27.08 26.33
N SER A 153 -46.39 -25.91 26.98
CA SER A 153 -45.88 -25.80 28.34
C SER A 153 -46.66 -24.86 29.22
N ASN A 154 -46.88 -25.23 30.48
CA ASN A 154 -47.48 -24.34 31.48
C ASN A 154 -46.46 -23.40 32.15
N ARG A 155 -45.21 -23.39 31.66
CA ARG A 155 -44.06 -22.63 32.21
C ARG A 155 -43.69 -22.98 33.66
N ARG A 156 -44.17 -24.10 34.18
CA ARG A 156 -43.88 -24.61 35.53
C ARG A 156 -43.32 -26.02 35.45
N ASP A 157 -44.21 -27.00 35.32
CA ASP A 157 -43.95 -28.43 35.47
C ASP A 157 -44.52 -29.28 34.32
N TYR A 158 -45.36 -28.72 33.45
CA TYR A 158 -45.88 -29.38 32.27
C TYR A 158 -45.10 -28.95 31.02
N ILE A 159 -44.52 -29.93 30.34
CA ILE A 159 -43.98 -29.82 28.97
C ILE A 159 -44.40 -31.07 28.21
N HIS A 160 -45.18 -30.90 27.15
CA HIS A 160 -45.59 -32.00 26.28
C HIS A 160 -45.19 -31.74 24.84
N HIS A 161 -44.42 -32.64 24.24
CA HIS A 161 -44.01 -32.59 22.85
C HIS A 161 -45.02 -33.31 21.96
N PHE A 162 -45.43 -32.67 20.87
CA PHE A 162 -46.31 -33.27 19.88
C PHE A 162 -45.68 -33.21 18.49
N CYS A 163 -46.02 -34.20 17.65
CA CYS A 163 -45.64 -34.27 16.25
C CYS A 163 -46.78 -34.92 15.47
N TYR A 164 -47.34 -34.19 14.52
CA TYR A 164 -48.44 -34.64 13.66
C TYR A 164 -48.01 -34.54 12.19
N ASP A 165 -48.39 -35.52 11.38
CA ASP A 165 -48.16 -35.45 9.92
C ASP A 165 -49.02 -34.32 9.33
N ALA A 166 -48.45 -33.46 8.47
CA ALA A 166 -49.17 -32.29 7.93
C ALA A 166 -50.13 -32.63 6.78
N GLN A 167 -50.74 -33.81 6.77
CA GLN A 167 -51.77 -34.17 5.79
C GLN A 167 -53.07 -33.44 6.11
N GLU A 168 -53.16 -32.19 5.62
CA GLU A 168 -54.27 -31.23 5.73
C GLU A 168 -54.75 -30.93 7.16
N THR A 169 -55.03 -29.66 7.44
CA THR A 169 -55.60 -29.25 8.74
C THR A 169 -57.02 -29.82 8.89
N ASN A 170 -57.13 -30.99 9.51
CA ASN A 170 -58.40 -31.65 9.81
C ASN A 170 -58.87 -31.27 11.23
N LYS A 171 -60.19 -31.26 11.46
CA LYS A 171 -60.82 -31.01 12.75
C LYS A 171 -60.20 -31.85 13.88
N LYS A 172 -59.84 -33.12 13.59
CA LYS A 172 -59.18 -34.01 14.56
C LYS A 172 -57.85 -33.45 15.08
N LEU A 173 -57.04 -32.83 14.23
CA LEU A 173 -55.78 -32.20 14.64
C LEU A 173 -56.05 -31.00 15.55
N THR A 174 -57.02 -30.16 15.18
CA THR A 174 -57.41 -29.00 15.98
C THR A 174 -57.92 -29.43 17.36
N ASP A 175 -58.77 -30.46 17.41
CA ASP A 175 -59.30 -31.01 18.66
C ASP A 175 -58.17 -31.59 19.54
N SER A 176 -57.21 -32.32 18.95
CA SER A 176 -56.03 -32.82 19.67
C SER A 176 -55.17 -31.69 20.22
N LEU A 177 -54.89 -30.63 19.45
CA LEU A 177 -54.10 -29.48 19.92
C LEU A 177 -54.81 -28.75 21.06
N TRP A 178 -56.12 -28.55 20.98
CA TRP A 178 -56.89 -27.94 22.08
C TRP A 178 -56.93 -28.81 23.33
N HIS A 179 -56.97 -30.14 23.16
CA HIS A 179 -56.87 -31.06 24.29
C HIS A 179 -55.52 -30.92 25.01
N GLU A 180 -54.41 -30.86 24.27
CA GLU A 180 -53.08 -30.63 24.84
C GLU A 180 -52.97 -29.30 25.59
N ILE A 181 -53.56 -28.23 25.02
CA ILE A 181 -53.63 -26.94 25.70
C ILE A 181 -54.42 -27.06 27.00
N TYR A 182 -55.58 -27.72 26.99
CA TYR A 182 -56.40 -27.93 28.17
C TYR A 182 -55.64 -28.70 29.27
N LEU A 183 -54.97 -29.80 28.92
CA LEU A 183 -54.16 -30.58 29.87
C LEU A 183 -53.02 -29.75 30.48
N SER A 184 -52.43 -28.82 29.70
CA SER A 184 -51.41 -27.92 30.23
C SER A 184 -51.96 -26.91 31.24
N THR A 185 -53.27 -26.66 31.25
CA THR A 185 -53.92 -25.71 32.18
C THR A 185 -54.52 -26.37 33.41
N SER A 186 -54.74 -27.68 33.41
CA SER A 186 -55.18 -28.40 34.60
C SER A 186 -54.04 -28.49 35.61
N GLU A 187 -54.22 -27.88 36.78
CA GLU A 187 -53.34 -28.09 37.92
C GLU A 187 -53.39 -29.59 38.27
N ALA A 188 -52.24 -30.27 38.24
CA ALA A 188 -52.10 -31.52 38.93
C ALA A 188 -52.35 -31.22 40.41
N GLU A 189 -53.43 -31.75 40.99
CA GLU A 189 -53.64 -31.75 42.43
C GLU A 189 -52.39 -32.37 43.08
N VAL A 190 -51.52 -31.52 43.62
CA VAL A 190 -50.42 -31.95 44.46
C VAL A 190 -51.08 -32.52 45.72
N ARG A 191 -51.17 -33.86 45.81
CA ARG A 191 -51.54 -34.54 47.05
C ARG A 191 -50.49 -34.20 48.10
N ASP A 192 -50.82 -33.26 48.96
CA ASP A 192 -50.02 -32.87 50.09
C ASP A 192 -50.24 -33.88 51.25
N GLU A 193 -49.66 -35.07 51.12
CA GLU A 193 -49.73 -36.13 52.16
C GLU A 193 -48.66 -35.97 53.26
N ASN A 194 -47.95 -34.84 53.35
CA ASN A 194 -46.90 -34.64 54.36
C ASN A 194 -47.03 -33.32 55.13
N LEU A 195 -48.04 -33.21 55.98
CA LEU A 195 -48.02 -32.29 57.12
C LEU A 195 -48.24 -33.07 58.43
N PRO A 196 -47.36 -32.94 59.44
CA PRO A 196 -47.57 -33.59 60.73
C PRO A 196 -48.64 -32.85 61.56
N PRO A 197 -49.36 -33.57 62.45
CA PRO A 197 -50.43 -32.99 63.25
C PRO A 197 -49.88 -32.10 64.38
N ASN A 198 -50.65 -31.05 64.71
CA ASN A 198 -50.40 -30.11 65.81
C ASN A 198 -50.23 -30.79 67.18
#